data_AF-A0A091MP27-F1
#
_entry.id   AF-A0A091MP27-F1
#
_cell.length_a   1.000
_cell.length_b   1.000
_cell.length_c   1.000
_cell.angle_alpha   90.00
_cell.angle_beta   90.00
_cell.angle_gamma   90.00
#
_symmetry.space_group_name_H-M   'P 1'
#
loop_
_entity.id
_entity.type
_entity.pdbx_description
1 polymer ?
#
loop_
_entity_poly.entity_id
_entity_poly.type
_entity_poly.pdbx_seq_one_letter_code
_entity_poly.pdbx_strand_id
1 'polypeptide(L)'
;TSWTYTKEKDLNGSSHWGLIATYSGAGYYQDLSRTREVTALQIASLKQNLWLDRGTRAAFIDFSVYNANINLFCVVRLLVEFPATGGLVTSWQFQPVRLIHYISTFDFFLAACEMAFCLFVLYYMVEEILEIHIHRLHYFRSLWNCLDILIIVLSVVAIGISIYRTSTVDMLLKKLLEDQNSFPNFEPLAYWQMQFNNITAVTVFFVWIKVTTRHKSFFSSFLKFVNFNRTMSQLSTTMSRCVKDVIGFAIMFFIIFLAYAQLAYLVFGSQIDDFSTFQDCIFTQFRIILGDFNFTEVEEANRILGPIYFTTFVFFMFFILLNMFLAIISDTYSEVKLDMAQQKAEMELSDLIRKGYNKAMIKLKLKKTTVDDISESLRQGGGKLNFDELRQDLKGKGHTDAEIEAIFTKYDQDGDQELTEHEHQQMRDDLEKEREDLDLDRSSLPRPLSSRSFPRSLDDSEEDEDEDSGHSSRRRGSSSSGVSYEEFQVLMRRVDRMEHSIGSIVSKIDAVIVKLEAMERAKLKRRDVLGRLL
;
A
#
# COMPACT_ATOMS: atom_id res chain seq x y z
N THR A 1 -55.72 28.33 -1.00
CA THR A 1 -54.33 27.85 -1.17
C THR A 1 -54.16 27.14 -2.50
N SER A 2 -55.00 26.15 -2.83
CA SER A 2 -54.97 25.39 -4.11
C SER A 2 -54.84 26.19 -5.40
N TRP A 3 -55.35 27.43 -5.47
CA TRP A 3 -55.34 28.27 -6.69
C TRP A 3 -54.37 29.45 -6.61
N THR A 4 -53.60 29.58 -5.53
CA THR A 4 -52.68 30.68 -5.27
C THR A 4 -51.25 30.18 -5.24
N TYR A 5 -50.41 30.67 -6.14
CA TYR A 5 -48.99 30.29 -6.20
C TYR A 5 -48.26 30.76 -4.92
N THR A 6 -47.50 29.85 -4.31
CA THR A 6 -46.67 30.12 -3.13
C THR A 6 -45.21 29.79 -3.40
N LYS A 7 -44.30 30.60 -2.86
CA LYS A 7 -42.86 30.43 -3.08
C LYS A 7 -42.32 29.34 -2.16
N GLU A 8 -41.24 28.70 -2.58
CA GLU A 8 -40.54 27.65 -1.85
C GLU A 8 -40.20 28.04 -0.40
N LYS A 9 -39.74 29.28 -0.20
CA LYS A 9 -39.43 29.83 1.13
C LYS A 9 -40.65 29.99 2.03
N ASP A 10 -41.83 30.23 1.47
CA ASP A 10 -43.08 30.40 2.23
C ASP A 10 -43.63 29.02 2.66
N LEU A 11 -43.39 27.99 1.83
CA LEU A 11 -43.75 26.59 2.09
C LEU A 11 -42.75 25.84 2.99
N ASN A 12 -41.56 26.40 3.22
CA ASN A 12 -40.39 25.68 3.76
C ASN A 12 -40.06 24.40 2.95
N GLY A 13 -40.35 24.41 1.65
CA GLY A 13 -40.05 23.31 0.74
C GLY A 13 -38.57 23.27 0.36
N SER A 14 -38.11 22.14 -0.17
CA SER A 14 -36.80 22.01 -0.81
C SER A 14 -36.95 21.52 -2.25
N SER A 15 -35.90 21.64 -3.06
CA SER A 15 -35.90 21.16 -4.44
C SER A 15 -35.80 19.64 -4.49
N HIS A 16 -36.76 18.99 -5.16
CA HIS A 16 -36.78 17.55 -5.37
C HIS A 16 -36.15 17.16 -6.71
N TRP A 17 -35.25 16.18 -6.71
CA TRP A 17 -34.72 15.59 -7.94
C TRP A 17 -35.66 14.47 -8.40
N GLY A 18 -36.41 14.71 -9.48
CA GLY A 18 -37.21 13.70 -10.16
C GLY A 18 -36.42 12.91 -11.19
N LEU A 19 -37.10 12.01 -11.90
CA LEU A 19 -36.50 11.18 -12.96
C LEU A 19 -36.19 12.00 -14.22
N ILE A 20 -37.08 12.92 -14.61
CA ILE A 20 -36.93 13.72 -15.83
C ILE A 20 -36.26 15.07 -15.53
N ALA A 21 -36.58 15.68 -14.39
CA ALA A 21 -36.13 17.02 -14.04
C ALA A 21 -36.05 17.24 -12.52
N THR A 22 -35.33 18.29 -12.13
CA THR A 22 -35.35 18.81 -10.75
C THR A 22 -36.47 19.83 -10.61
N TYR A 23 -37.33 19.65 -9.61
CA TYR A 23 -38.49 20.50 -9.33
C TYR A 23 -38.26 21.30 -8.05
N SER A 24 -38.51 22.62 -8.06
CA SER A 24 -38.45 23.46 -6.85
C SER A 24 -39.62 23.19 -5.92
N GLY A 25 -39.45 23.39 -4.61
CA GLY A 25 -40.53 23.28 -3.61
C GLY A 25 -41.58 24.41 -3.63
N ALA A 26 -41.72 25.12 -4.75
CA ALA A 26 -42.70 26.19 -4.98
C ALA A 26 -43.85 25.71 -5.86
N GLY A 27 -45.06 26.23 -5.66
CA GLY A 27 -46.20 25.89 -6.50
C GLY A 27 -47.56 26.13 -5.87
N TYR A 28 -48.51 25.28 -6.25
CA TYR A 28 -49.88 25.23 -5.75
C TYR A 28 -50.03 24.01 -4.86
N TYR A 29 -50.62 24.18 -3.66
CA TYR A 29 -50.79 23.10 -2.70
C TYR A 29 -52.19 23.10 -2.09
N GLN A 30 -52.66 21.93 -1.69
CA GLN A 30 -53.93 21.74 -1.00
C GLN A 30 -53.72 20.77 0.15
N ASP A 31 -53.80 21.29 1.38
CA ASP A 31 -53.82 20.44 2.57
C ASP A 31 -55.12 19.61 2.56
N LEU A 32 -54.97 18.30 2.68
CA LEU A 32 -56.08 17.34 2.73
C LEU A 32 -56.59 17.20 4.16
N SER A 33 -57.90 16.98 4.33
CA SER A 33 -58.47 16.75 5.65
C SER A 33 -58.10 15.37 6.23
N ARG A 34 -58.11 15.27 7.56
CA ARG A 34 -58.02 13.99 8.28
C ARG A 34 -59.26 13.09 8.08
N THR A 35 -60.40 13.68 7.73
CA THR A 35 -61.67 12.95 7.56
C THR A 35 -61.89 12.56 6.10
N ARG A 36 -62.08 11.27 5.85
CA ARG A 36 -62.27 10.68 4.50
C ARG A 36 -63.33 11.40 3.66
N GLU A 37 -64.46 11.75 4.25
CA GLU A 37 -65.59 12.40 3.57
C GLU A 37 -65.23 13.80 3.05
N VAL A 38 -64.60 14.62 3.89
CA VAL A 38 -64.14 15.97 3.54
C VAL A 38 -63.08 15.90 2.44
N THR A 39 -62.12 14.99 2.58
CA THR A 39 -61.05 14.80 1.58
C THR A 39 -61.58 14.30 0.24
N ALA A 40 -62.59 13.42 0.23
CA ALA A 40 -63.25 12.99 -0.99
C ALA A 40 -63.97 14.16 -1.69
N LEU A 41 -64.64 15.05 -0.94
CA LEU A 41 -65.27 16.26 -1.48
C LEU A 41 -64.24 17.27 -2.00
N GLN A 42 -63.11 17.46 -1.31
CA GLN A 42 -61.99 18.29 -1.77
C GLN A 42 -61.43 17.79 -3.10
N ILE A 43 -61.12 16.48 -3.21
CA ILE A 43 -60.59 15.87 -4.43
C ILE A 43 -61.62 15.93 -5.58
N ALA A 44 -62.90 15.71 -5.29
CA ALA A 44 -63.96 15.85 -6.29
C ALA A 44 -64.05 17.28 -6.84
N SER A 45 -63.93 18.30 -5.97
CA SER A 45 -63.90 19.72 -6.37
C SER A 45 -62.66 20.06 -7.20
N LEU A 46 -61.47 19.59 -6.81
CA LEU A 46 -60.24 19.78 -7.61
C LEU A 46 -60.36 19.13 -8.99
N LYS A 47 -60.95 17.94 -9.09
CA LYS A 47 -61.20 17.24 -10.35
C LYS A 47 -62.23 17.97 -11.23
N GLN A 48 -63.33 18.45 -10.64
CA GLN A 48 -64.38 19.17 -11.37
C GLN A 48 -63.87 20.50 -11.95
N ASN A 49 -62.95 21.17 -11.23
CA ASN A 49 -62.33 22.42 -11.66
C ASN A 49 -61.05 22.22 -12.50
N LEU A 50 -60.72 20.98 -12.92
CA LEU A 50 -59.53 20.66 -13.72
C LEU A 50 -58.22 21.21 -13.14
N TRP A 51 -58.00 21.01 -11.83
CA TRP A 51 -56.79 21.49 -11.14
C TRP A 51 -55.47 20.93 -11.70
N LEU A 52 -55.53 19.73 -12.31
CA LEU A 52 -54.44 19.17 -13.11
C LEU A 52 -54.75 19.41 -14.60
N ASP A 53 -53.84 20.05 -15.30
CA ASP A 53 -53.99 20.53 -16.67
C ASP A 53 -52.81 20.11 -17.57
N ARG A 54 -52.79 20.57 -18.83
CA ARG A 54 -51.67 20.30 -19.77
C ARG A 54 -50.37 21.04 -19.40
N GLY A 55 -50.45 22.14 -18.64
CA GLY A 55 -49.32 22.89 -18.11
C GLY A 55 -48.63 22.21 -16.93
N THR A 56 -49.32 21.34 -16.20
CA THR A 56 -48.81 20.59 -15.05
C THR A 56 -47.60 19.73 -15.43
N ARG A 57 -46.56 19.70 -14.58
CA ARG A 57 -45.30 18.97 -14.83
C ARG A 57 -44.93 17.96 -13.75
N ALA A 58 -45.28 18.21 -12.50
CA ALA A 58 -45.14 17.28 -11.40
C ALA A 58 -46.31 17.46 -10.43
N ALA A 59 -46.83 16.36 -9.92
CA ALA A 59 -47.75 16.33 -8.80
C ALA A 59 -47.13 15.49 -7.67
N PHE A 60 -47.07 16.07 -6.47
CA PHE A 60 -46.54 15.44 -5.27
C PHE A 60 -47.69 15.08 -4.32
N ILE A 61 -47.65 13.89 -3.76
CA ILE A 61 -48.53 13.46 -2.67
C ILE A 61 -47.62 13.05 -1.51
N ASP A 62 -47.46 13.98 -0.57
CA ASP A 62 -46.60 13.83 0.60
C ASP A 62 -47.45 13.56 1.84
N PHE A 63 -47.08 12.54 2.63
CA PHE A 63 -47.67 12.27 3.94
C PHE A 63 -46.68 11.51 4.84
N SER A 64 -46.81 11.69 6.16
CA SER A 64 -45.99 10.98 7.15
C SER A 64 -46.83 10.04 7.99
N VAL A 65 -46.38 8.81 8.19
CA VAL A 65 -46.98 7.85 9.11
C VAL A 65 -46.04 7.59 10.30
N TYR A 66 -46.59 7.33 11.48
CA TYR A 66 -45.83 7.02 12.69
C TYR A 66 -46.23 5.65 13.24
N ASN A 67 -45.24 4.79 13.51
CA ASN A 67 -45.44 3.50 14.16
C ASN A 67 -45.00 3.57 15.63
N ALA A 68 -45.98 3.65 16.52
CA ALA A 68 -45.77 3.77 17.96
C ALA A 68 -45.07 2.54 18.60
N ASN A 69 -45.21 1.34 18.02
CA ASN A 69 -44.64 0.12 18.60
C ASN A 69 -43.10 0.06 18.50
N ILE A 70 -42.53 0.73 17.50
CA ILE A 70 -41.08 0.77 17.23
C ILE A 70 -40.49 2.19 17.30
N ASN A 71 -41.31 3.20 17.60
CA ASN A 71 -40.95 4.61 17.59
C ASN A 71 -40.21 5.01 16.29
N LEU A 72 -40.86 4.75 15.15
CA LEU A 72 -40.32 5.03 13.82
C LEU A 72 -41.35 5.78 12.99
N PHE A 73 -40.94 6.90 12.40
CA PHE A 73 -41.72 7.61 11.40
C PHE A 73 -41.34 7.09 10.02
N CYS A 74 -42.28 7.08 9.08
CA CYS A 74 -42.00 6.89 7.67
C CYS A 74 -42.58 8.08 6.90
N VAL A 75 -41.70 8.85 6.26
CA VAL A 75 -42.10 9.91 5.33
C VAL A 75 -42.32 9.27 3.97
N VAL A 76 -43.50 9.47 3.41
CA VAL A 76 -43.92 8.94 2.12
C VAL A 76 -44.08 10.10 1.16
N ARG A 77 -43.41 10.01 0.01
CA ARG A 77 -43.61 10.87 -1.14
C ARG A 77 -43.95 10.03 -2.35
N LEU A 78 -45.07 10.35 -2.99
CA LEU A 78 -45.43 9.82 -4.31
C LEU A 78 -45.32 10.98 -5.31
N LEU A 79 -44.57 10.77 -6.37
CA LEU A 79 -44.33 11.76 -7.42
C LEU A 79 -44.90 11.22 -8.74
N VAL A 80 -45.75 12.04 -9.37
CA VAL A 80 -46.26 11.81 -10.72
C VAL A 80 -45.73 12.92 -11.62
N GLU A 81 -44.79 12.59 -12.48
CA GLU A 81 -44.21 13.48 -13.49
C GLU A 81 -45.04 13.41 -14.79
N PHE A 82 -45.25 14.58 -15.39
CA PHE A 82 -46.01 14.76 -16.62
C PHE A 82 -45.04 15.31 -17.69
N PRO A 83 -44.47 14.45 -18.57
CA PRO A 83 -43.58 14.89 -19.63
C PRO A 83 -44.29 15.87 -20.57
N ALA A 84 -43.54 16.80 -21.17
CA ALA A 84 -44.10 17.75 -22.15
C ALA A 84 -44.63 17.06 -23.43
N THR A 85 -44.14 15.84 -23.71
CA THR A 85 -44.62 14.93 -24.77
C THR A 85 -45.94 14.24 -24.42
N GLY A 86 -46.41 14.32 -23.18
CA GLY A 86 -47.53 13.55 -22.64
C GLY A 86 -47.08 12.29 -21.89
N GLY A 87 -48.04 11.46 -21.48
CA GLY A 87 -47.78 10.31 -20.61
C GLY A 87 -47.72 10.66 -19.13
N LEU A 88 -47.38 9.66 -18.32
CA LEU A 88 -47.32 9.70 -16.86
C LEU A 88 -46.11 8.86 -16.43
N VAL A 89 -45.19 9.45 -15.68
CA VAL A 89 -44.05 8.74 -15.07
C VAL A 89 -44.22 8.80 -13.56
N THR A 90 -44.35 7.65 -12.91
CA THR A 90 -44.59 7.57 -11.46
C THR A 90 -43.36 7.10 -10.71
N SER A 91 -42.93 7.83 -9.69
CA SER A 91 -41.86 7.47 -8.77
C SER A 91 -42.31 7.58 -7.32
N TRP A 92 -41.62 6.90 -6.42
CA TRP A 92 -41.97 6.83 -4.99
C TRP A 92 -40.74 6.85 -4.11
N GLN A 93 -40.87 7.47 -2.95
CA GLN A 93 -39.81 7.55 -1.93
C GLN A 93 -40.43 7.26 -0.56
N PHE A 94 -39.95 6.18 0.06
CA PHE A 94 -40.34 5.75 1.41
C PHE A 94 -39.12 5.87 2.33
N GLN A 95 -39.15 6.80 3.27
CA GLN A 95 -38.01 7.09 4.14
C GLN A 95 -38.34 6.84 5.62
N PRO A 96 -37.87 5.73 6.21
CA PRO A 96 -37.95 5.52 7.65
C PRO A 96 -36.97 6.44 8.38
N VAL A 97 -37.48 7.23 9.32
CA VAL A 97 -36.71 8.16 10.15
C VAL A 97 -37.08 7.95 11.61
N ARG A 98 -36.08 7.72 12.46
CA ARG A 98 -36.26 7.74 13.91
C ARG A 98 -36.06 9.17 14.39
N LEU A 99 -37.15 9.91 14.63
CA LEU A 99 -37.06 11.30 15.10
C LEU A 99 -36.77 11.36 16.62
N ILE A 100 -37.55 10.62 17.41
CA ILE A 100 -37.49 10.70 18.87
C ILE A 100 -36.40 9.75 19.39
N HIS A 101 -35.33 10.35 19.91
CA HIS A 101 -34.21 9.66 20.55
C HIS A 101 -34.35 9.68 22.08
N TYR A 102 -33.48 8.96 22.81
CA TYR A 102 -33.38 8.96 24.28
C TYR A 102 -34.60 8.40 25.05
N ILE A 103 -35.25 7.34 24.56
CA ILE A 103 -36.34 6.65 25.30
C ILE A 103 -35.81 5.40 26.01
N SER A 104 -34.99 4.61 25.33
CA SER A 104 -34.47 3.33 25.82
C SER A 104 -33.12 3.50 26.53
N THR A 105 -32.79 2.59 27.46
CA THR A 105 -31.43 2.47 28.04
C THR A 105 -30.37 2.28 26.95
N PHE A 106 -30.71 1.61 25.85
CA PHE A 106 -29.84 1.45 24.69
C PHE A 106 -29.57 2.78 23.96
N ASP A 107 -30.51 3.73 23.98
CA ASP A 107 -30.32 5.04 23.34
C ASP A 107 -29.32 5.90 24.13
N PHE A 108 -29.30 5.80 25.46
CA PHE A 108 -28.29 6.44 26.30
C PHE A 108 -26.89 5.85 26.08
N PHE A 109 -26.79 4.53 25.87
CA PHE A 109 -25.53 3.90 25.46
C PHE A 109 -25.08 4.39 24.08
N LEU A 110 -25.98 4.45 23.10
CA LEU A 110 -25.68 4.95 21.76
C LEU A 110 -25.21 6.41 21.78
N ALA A 111 -25.81 7.25 22.63
CA ALA A 111 -25.39 8.64 22.84
C ALA A 111 -23.99 8.76 23.47
N ALA A 112 -23.65 7.88 24.42
CA ALA A 112 -22.28 7.81 24.95
C ALA A 112 -21.27 7.40 23.86
N CYS A 113 -21.65 6.50 22.95
CA CYS A 113 -20.85 6.17 21.78
C CYS A 113 -20.73 7.33 20.78
N GLU A 114 -21.78 8.11 20.54
CA GLU A 114 -21.73 9.31 19.69
C GLU A 114 -20.79 10.38 20.28
N MET A 115 -20.85 10.63 21.60
CA MET A 115 -19.89 11.52 22.27
C MET A 115 -18.45 11.00 22.17
N ALA A 116 -18.22 9.70 22.37
CA ALA A 116 -16.90 9.10 22.23
C ALA A 116 -16.37 9.22 20.79
N PHE A 117 -17.23 9.01 19.77
CA PHE A 117 -16.88 9.19 18.37
C PHE A 117 -16.47 10.64 18.06
N CYS A 118 -17.22 11.63 18.55
CA CYS A 118 -16.86 13.05 18.41
C CYS A 118 -15.49 13.36 19.04
N LEU A 119 -15.17 12.79 20.21
CA LEU A 119 -13.85 12.93 20.84
C LEU A 119 -12.73 12.30 20.02
N PHE A 120 -12.95 11.11 19.42
CA PHE A 120 -11.97 10.49 18.52
C PHE A 120 -11.74 11.33 17.25
N VAL A 121 -12.79 11.87 16.64
CA VAL A 121 -12.66 12.75 15.45
C VAL A 121 -11.86 14.02 15.79
N LEU A 122 -12.10 14.62 16.95
CA LEU A 122 -11.32 15.79 17.42
C LEU A 122 -9.84 15.44 17.69
N TYR A 123 -9.57 14.28 18.29
CA TYR A 123 -8.19 13.80 18.49
C TYR A 123 -7.44 13.64 17.16
N TYR A 124 -8.02 12.91 16.21
CA TYR A 124 -7.40 12.72 14.88
C TYR A 124 -7.29 14.04 14.09
N MET A 125 -8.25 14.96 14.24
CA MET A 125 -8.15 16.29 13.62
C MET A 125 -6.90 17.05 14.11
N VAL A 126 -6.60 17.02 15.42
CA VAL A 126 -5.41 17.67 15.97
C VAL A 126 -4.13 16.95 15.53
N GLU A 127 -4.11 15.61 15.54
CA GLU A 127 -2.98 14.79 15.07
C GLU A 127 -2.60 15.13 13.62
N GLU A 128 -3.55 15.07 12.69
CA GLU A 128 -3.30 15.33 11.26
C GLU A 128 -2.94 16.82 11.00
N ILE A 129 -3.53 17.79 11.73
CA ILE A 129 -3.14 19.21 11.61
C ILE A 129 -1.67 19.43 12.02
N LEU A 130 -1.20 18.74 13.07
CA LEU A 130 0.21 18.79 13.48
C LEU A 130 1.13 18.15 12.43
N GLU A 131 0.76 16.99 11.88
CA GLU A 131 1.54 16.32 10.83
C GLU A 131 1.63 17.17 9.55
N ILE A 132 0.52 17.77 9.12
CA ILE A 132 0.48 18.71 7.99
C ILE A 132 1.35 19.94 8.26
N HIS A 133 1.39 20.47 9.49
CA HIS A 133 2.22 21.63 9.81
C HIS A 133 3.72 21.32 9.72
N ILE A 134 4.12 20.11 10.11
CA ILE A 134 5.51 19.63 10.07
C ILE A 134 5.93 19.27 8.63
N HIS A 135 5.13 18.48 7.91
CA HIS A 135 5.50 17.91 6.61
C HIS A 135 5.04 18.73 5.39
N ARG A 136 4.18 19.74 5.59
CA ARG A 136 3.67 20.68 4.58
C ARG A 136 3.30 20.02 3.25
N LEU A 137 4.05 20.30 2.18
CA LEU A 137 3.78 19.83 0.82
C LEU A 137 4.17 18.36 0.58
N HIS A 138 5.02 17.78 1.44
CA HIS A 138 5.39 16.36 1.30
C HIS A 138 4.24 15.43 1.70
N TYR A 139 3.44 15.84 2.69
CA TYR A 139 2.28 15.11 3.22
C TYR A 139 1.29 14.73 2.10
N PHE A 140 0.93 15.69 1.23
CA PHE A 140 -0.02 15.48 0.13
C PHE A 140 0.46 14.55 -0.99
N ARG A 141 1.74 14.13 -0.99
CA ARG A 141 2.26 13.16 -1.98
C ARG A 141 1.92 11.72 -1.62
N SER A 142 1.52 11.44 -0.37
CA SER A 142 1.06 10.13 0.08
C SER A 142 -0.45 9.99 -0.11
N LEU A 143 -0.87 8.97 -0.87
CA LEU A 143 -2.29 8.66 -1.07
C LEU A 143 -3.01 8.30 0.24
N TRP A 144 -2.30 7.70 1.20
CA TRP A 144 -2.84 7.32 2.52
C TRP A 144 -3.20 8.54 3.36
N ASN A 145 -2.32 9.54 3.34
CA ASN A 145 -2.50 10.82 4.03
C ASN A 145 -3.69 11.62 3.44
N CYS A 146 -3.90 11.54 2.12
CA CYS A 146 -5.09 12.10 1.48
C CYS A 146 -6.39 11.39 1.90
N LEU A 147 -6.37 10.06 2.05
CA LEU A 147 -7.50 9.26 2.55
C LEU A 147 -7.81 9.60 4.03
N ASP A 148 -6.78 9.86 4.84
CA ASP A 148 -6.93 10.25 6.24
C ASP A 148 -7.61 11.62 6.39
N ILE A 149 -7.21 12.63 5.61
CA ILE A 149 -7.93 13.91 5.51
C ILE A 149 -9.39 13.69 5.08
N LEU A 150 -9.63 12.85 4.06
CA LEU A 150 -10.98 12.61 3.53
C LEU A 150 -11.93 12.04 4.60
N ILE A 151 -11.48 11.08 5.42
CA ILE A 151 -12.27 10.53 6.52
C ILE A 151 -12.60 11.61 7.57
N ILE A 152 -11.64 12.49 7.91
CA ILE A 152 -11.87 13.58 8.87
C ILE A 152 -12.89 14.58 8.32
N VAL A 153 -12.76 14.98 7.05
CA VAL A 153 -13.74 15.88 6.40
C VAL A 153 -15.14 15.27 6.39
N LEU A 154 -15.29 14.00 5.98
CA LEU A 154 -16.58 13.32 5.94
C LEU A 154 -17.21 13.16 7.34
N SER A 155 -16.41 12.82 8.35
CA SER A 155 -16.89 12.68 9.73
C SER A 155 -17.29 14.00 10.37
N VAL A 156 -16.56 15.10 10.13
CA VAL A 156 -16.95 16.46 10.56
C VAL A 156 -18.27 16.88 9.91
N VAL A 157 -18.45 16.62 8.61
CA VAL A 157 -19.72 16.90 7.92
C VAL A 157 -20.86 16.06 8.51
N ALA A 158 -20.64 14.77 8.78
CA ALA A 158 -21.63 13.91 9.42
C ALA A 158 -22.05 14.41 10.82
N ILE A 159 -21.09 14.86 11.64
CA ILE A 159 -21.36 15.46 12.96
C ILE A 159 -22.19 16.75 12.80
N GLY A 160 -21.82 17.63 11.87
CA GLY A 160 -22.57 18.85 11.58
C GLY A 160 -24.02 18.59 11.17
N ILE A 161 -24.25 17.58 10.32
CA ILE A 161 -25.60 17.16 9.92
C ILE A 161 -26.36 16.54 11.10
N SER A 162 -25.71 15.72 11.96
CA SER A 162 -26.36 15.15 13.15
C SER A 162 -26.89 16.26 14.09
N ILE A 163 -26.07 17.27 14.37
CA ILE A 163 -26.45 18.42 15.22
C ILE A 163 -27.59 19.22 14.60
N TYR A 164 -27.49 19.57 13.31
CA TYR A 164 -28.53 20.32 12.59
C TYR A 164 -29.86 19.55 12.56
N ARG A 165 -29.81 18.24 12.29
CA ARG A 165 -30.97 17.34 12.30
C ARG A 165 -31.65 17.35 13.66
N THR A 166 -30.93 17.09 14.74
CA THR A 166 -31.49 17.03 16.10
C THR A 166 -32.15 18.35 16.50
N SER A 167 -31.49 19.48 16.26
CA SER A 167 -32.06 20.82 16.53
C SER A 167 -33.34 21.09 15.72
N THR A 168 -33.39 20.65 14.46
CA THR A 168 -34.56 20.82 13.58
C THR A 168 -35.73 19.91 14.00
N VAL A 169 -35.44 18.67 14.43
CA VAL A 169 -36.45 17.74 14.98
C VAL A 169 -37.14 18.35 16.20
N ASP A 170 -36.38 18.86 17.17
CA ASP A 170 -36.94 19.43 18.39
C ASP A 170 -37.87 20.62 18.11
N MET A 171 -37.54 21.44 17.11
CA MET A 171 -38.37 22.57 16.69
C MET A 171 -39.66 22.10 15.99
N LEU A 172 -39.56 21.18 15.02
CA LEU A 172 -40.71 20.68 14.26
C LEU A 172 -41.67 19.86 15.14
N LEU A 173 -41.14 19.04 16.05
CA LEU A 173 -41.94 18.21 16.94
C LEU A 173 -42.71 19.04 17.98
N LYS A 174 -42.12 20.13 18.50
CA LYS A 174 -42.83 21.09 19.35
C LYS A 174 -43.98 21.75 18.59
N LYS A 175 -43.73 22.23 17.36
CA LYS A 175 -44.77 22.84 16.52
C LYS A 175 -45.92 21.87 16.21
N LEU A 176 -45.62 20.59 15.94
CA LEU A 176 -46.64 19.55 15.74
C LEU A 176 -47.49 19.29 16.99
N LEU A 177 -46.89 19.40 18.19
CA LEU A 177 -47.58 19.23 19.46
C LEU A 177 -48.51 20.43 19.78
N GLU A 178 -48.16 21.62 19.29
CA GLU A 178 -48.96 22.85 19.42
C GLU A 178 -50.12 22.91 18.40
N ASP A 179 -49.89 22.53 17.13
CA ASP A 179 -50.92 22.48 16.08
C ASP A 179 -51.00 21.09 15.41
N GLN A 180 -51.86 20.25 15.99
CA GLN A 180 -52.14 18.89 15.54
C GLN A 180 -52.90 18.79 14.20
N ASN A 181 -53.49 19.89 13.70
CA ASN A 181 -54.26 19.90 12.45
C ASN A 181 -53.45 20.41 11.24
N SER A 182 -52.32 21.07 11.46
CA SER A 182 -51.40 21.46 10.38
C SER A 182 -50.58 20.28 9.86
N PHE A 183 -50.19 20.31 8.58
CA PHE A 183 -49.25 19.33 8.04
C PHE A 183 -47.80 19.69 8.43
N PRO A 184 -47.06 18.82 9.14
CA PRO A 184 -45.65 19.03 9.42
C PRO A 184 -44.81 18.66 8.18
N ASN A 185 -44.07 19.63 7.64
CA ASN A 185 -43.12 19.33 6.57
C ASN A 185 -41.87 18.62 7.13
N PHE A 186 -41.90 17.28 7.13
CA PHE A 186 -40.79 16.42 7.52
C PHE A 186 -39.82 16.09 6.36
N GLU A 187 -40.04 16.59 5.15
CA GLU A 187 -39.17 16.25 4.01
C GLU A 187 -37.73 16.77 4.17
N PRO A 188 -37.46 18.04 4.49
CA PRO A 188 -36.08 18.53 4.58
C PRO A 188 -35.27 17.68 5.58
N LEU A 189 -35.91 17.25 6.66
CA LEU A 189 -35.35 16.35 7.64
C LEU A 189 -35.05 14.95 7.07
N ALA A 190 -35.97 14.36 6.31
CA ALA A 190 -35.79 13.05 5.69
C ALA A 190 -34.70 13.07 4.59
N TYR A 191 -34.58 14.17 3.85
CA TYR A 191 -33.46 14.43 2.94
C TYR A 191 -32.13 14.47 3.69
N TRP A 192 -32.01 15.26 4.76
CA TRP A 192 -30.79 15.30 5.59
C TRP A 192 -30.46 13.95 6.23
N GLN A 193 -31.47 13.16 6.61
CA GLN A 193 -31.27 11.80 7.11
C GLN A 193 -30.72 10.84 6.03
N MET A 194 -31.16 10.98 4.77
CA MET A 194 -30.60 10.22 3.66
C MET A 194 -29.15 10.62 3.37
N GLN A 195 -28.85 11.93 3.35
CA GLN A 195 -27.48 12.41 3.16
C GLN A 195 -26.56 11.97 4.31
N PHE A 196 -27.02 12.03 5.55
CA PHE A 196 -26.31 11.50 6.71
C PHE A 196 -25.99 10.00 6.53
N ASN A 197 -26.98 9.18 6.17
CA ASN A 197 -26.77 7.75 5.96
C ASN A 197 -25.74 7.46 4.84
N ASN A 198 -25.83 8.17 3.72
CA ASN A 198 -24.89 8.05 2.61
C ASN A 198 -23.46 8.42 3.03
N ILE A 199 -23.27 9.56 3.72
CA ILE A 199 -21.97 10.01 4.20
C ILE A 199 -21.42 9.04 5.26
N THR A 200 -22.25 8.55 6.18
CA THR A 200 -21.84 7.56 7.18
C THR A 200 -21.42 6.24 6.52
N ALA A 201 -22.17 5.73 5.53
CA ALA A 201 -21.82 4.51 4.81
C ALA A 201 -20.48 4.64 4.06
N VAL A 202 -20.26 5.77 3.37
CA VAL A 202 -18.98 6.07 2.68
C VAL A 202 -17.84 6.23 3.69
N THR A 203 -18.07 6.89 4.82
CA THR A 203 -17.09 7.03 5.91
C THR A 203 -16.71 5.66 6.47
N VAL A 204 -17.68 4.79 6.75
CA VAL A 204 -17.45 3.42 7.25
C VAL A 204 -16.71 2.58 6.22
N PHE A 205 -17.01 2.71 4.92
CA PHE A 205 -16.27 2.06 3.85
C PHE A 205 -14.80 2.48 3.81
N PHE A 206 -14.50 3.78 3.86
CA PHE A 206 -13.12 4.27 3.95
C PHE A 206 -12.45 3.89 5.27
N VAL A 207 -13.19 3.84 6.38
CA VAL A 207 -12.67 3.30 7.66
C VAL A 207 -12.34 1.83 7.54
N TRP A 208 -13.10 0.99 6.81
CA TRP A 208 -12.73 -0.39 6.55
C TRP A 208 -11.46 -0.51 5.67
N ILE A 209 -11.33 0.33 4.63
CA ILE A 209 -10.09 0.41 3.82
C ILE A 209 -8.90 0.90 4.68
N LYS A 210 -9.14 1.83 5.61
CA LYS A 210 -8.15 2.30 6.58
C LYS A 210 -7.88 1.27 7.67
N VAL A 211 -8.82 0.42 8.06
CA VAL A 211 -8.55 -0.71 8.97
C VAL A 211 -7.68 -1.73 8.26
N THR A 212 -7.95 -2.06 6.99
CA THR A 212 -7.13 -2.99 6.19
C THR A 212 -5.80 -2.41 5.71
N THR A 213 -5.64 -1.07 5.63
CA THR A 213 -4.40 -0.44 5.12
C THR A 213 -3.65 0.48 6.08
N ARG A 214 -4.27 0.97 7.17
CA ARG A 214 -3.55 1.25 8.43
C ARG A 214 -3.23 -0.06 9.15
N HIS A 215 -3.85 -1.20 8.78
CA HIS A 215 -3.19 -2.51 8.88
C HIS A 215 -1.88 -2.59 8.04
N LYS A 216 -1.44 -1.61 7.24
CA LYS A 216 -0.06 -1.58 6.73
C LYS A 216 0.92 -0.90 7.71
N SER A 217 0.41 -0.34 8.82
CA SER A 217 1.19 0.10 9.99
C SER A 217 0.92 -0.81 11.21
N PHE A 218 -0.34 -1.06 11.56
CA PHE A 218 -0.74 -1.99 12.62
C PHE A 218 -0.73 -3.47 12.20
N PHE A 219 -0.88 -3.84 10.92
CA PHE A 219 -0.25 -5.06 10.34
C PHE A 219 1.01 -4.76 9.53
N SER A 220 1.74 -3.67 9.79
CA SER A 220 3.21 -3.81 9.83
C SER A 220 3.65 -4.32 11.20
N SER A 221 2.96 -4.00 12.30
CA SER A 221 3.18 -4.62 13.61
C SER A 221 2.60 -6.03 13.72
N PHE A 222 1.39 -6.24 13.23
CA PHE A 222 0.73 -7.55 13.14
C PHE A 222 1.16 -8.35 11.89
N LEU A 223 1.76 -7.77 10.81
CA LEU A 223 2.68 -8.51 9.90
C LEU A 223 4.12 -8.47 10.42
N LYS A 224 4.48 -7.88 11.55
CA LYS A 224 5.75 -8.27 12.20
C LYS A 224 5.53 -9.61 12.93
N PHE A 225 4.32 -9.82 13.47
CA PHE A 225 3.84 -11.13 13.94
C PHE A 225 3.41 -12.08 12.80
N VAL A 226 2.86 -11.59 11.69
CA VAL A 226 2.38 -12.36 10.52
C VAL A 226 3.31 -12.16 9.30
N ASN A 227 4.58 -11.78 9.51
CA ASN A 227 5.63 -11.76 8.46
C ASN A 227 6.04 -13.19 8.04
N PHE A 228 5.30 -14.18 8.52
CA PHE A 228 5.48 -15.58 8.21
C PHE A 228 5.09 -15.94 6.77
N ASN A 229 4.31 -15.09 6.06
CA ASN A 229 3.85 -15.40 4.71
C ASN A 229 4.26 -14.35 3.65
N ARG A 230 5.41 -14.61 3.02
CA ARG A 230 6.03 -13.81 1.93
C ARG A 230 5.06 -13.51 0.76
N THR A 231 4.08 -14.38 0.52
CA THR A 231 3.14 -14.30 -0.60
C THR A 231 2.24 -13.06 -0.57
N MET A 232 1.77 -12.63 0.60
CA MET A 232 0.88 -11.46 0.72
C MET A 232 1.62 -10.13 0.47
N SER A 233 2.89 -10.05 0.89
CA SER A 233 3.76 -8.92 0.58
C SER A 233 4.05 -8.83 -0.93
N GLN A 234 4.24 -9.97 -1.59
CA GLN A 234 4.38 -10.06 -3.04
C GLN A 234 3.16 -9.47 -3.76
N LEU A 235 1.94 -9.91 -3.40
CA LEU A 235 0.70 -9.42 -4.02
C LEU A 235 0.51 -7.89 -3.84
N SER A 236 0.74 -7.36 -2.63
CA SER A 236 0.62 -5.90 -2.39
C SER A 236 1.67 -5.10 -3.17
N THR A 237 2.88 -5.64 -3.32
CA THR A 237 3.97 -5.00 -4.08
C THR A 237 3.68 -5.01 -5.58
N THR A 238 3.20 -6.14 -6.13
CA THR A 238 2.72 -6.25 -7.52
C THR A 238 1.65 -5.21 -7.81
N MET A 239 0.58 -5.15 -6.99
CA MET A 239 -0.50 -4.19 -7.18
C MET A 239 0.01 -2.74 -7.16
N SER A 240 0.92 -2.41 -6.24
CA SER A 240 1.46 -1.05 -6.14
C SER A 240 2.37 -0.66 -7.32
N ARG A 241 3.02 -1.61 -8.00
CA ARG A 241 3.82 -1.34 -9.20
C ARG A 241 2.93 -1.20 -10.44
N CYS A 242 2.02 -2.16 -10.65
CA CYS A 242 1.20 -2.20 -11.86
C CYS A 242 0.20 -1.04 -11.97
N VAL A 243 -0.18 -0.39 -10.85
CA VAL A 243 -1.11 0.75 -10.84
C VAL A 243 -0.74 1.85 -11.84
N LYS A 244 0.55 2.15 -12.06
CA LYS A 244 0.95 3.20 -13.01
C LYS A 244 0.58 2.84 -14.46
N ASP A 245 0.88 1.61 -14.87
CA ASP A 245 0.65 1.12 -16.23
C ASP A 245 -0.83 0.80 -16.46
N VAL A 246 -1.51 0.29 -15.41
CA VAL A 246 -2.95 0.12 -15.35
C VAL A 246 -3.69 1.45 -15.51
N ILE A 247 -3.23 2.55 -14.89
CA ILE A 247 -3.83 3.89 -15.10
C ILE A 247 -3.65 4.36 -16.54
N GLY A 248 -2.45 4.16 -17.13
CA GLY A 248 -2.21 4.46 -18.54
C GLY A 248 -3.15 3.70 -19.48
N PHE A 249 -3.32 2.40 -19.25
CA PHE A 249 -4.26 1.57 -19.98
C PHE A 249 -5.72 1.96 -19.73
N ALA A 250 -6.10 2.28 -18.49
CA ALA A 250 -7.46 2.67 -18.14
C ALA A 250 -7.92 3.92 -18.91
N ILE A 251 -7.03 4.87 -19.18
CA ILE A 251 -7.33 6.03 -20.04
C ILE A 251 -7.69 5.58 -21.47
N MET A 252 -6.92 4.64 -22.06
CA MET A 252 -7.22 4.08 -23.38
C MET A 252 -8.56 3.31 -23.38
N PHE A 253 -8.80 2.51 -22.33
CA PHE A 253 -10.07 1.81 -22.13
C PHE A 253 -11.24 2.79 -22.10
N PHE A 254 -11.18 3.84 -21.28
CA PHE A 254 -12.28 4.82 -21.15
C PHE A 254 -12.53 5.59 -22.44
N ILE A 255 -11.52 5.90 -23.25
CA ILE A 255 -11.71 6.54 -24.56
C ILE A 255 -12.55 5.65 -25.49
N ILE A 256 -12.21 4.36 -25.60
CA ILE A 256 -12.94 3.41 -26.45
C ILE A 256 -14.34 3.15 -25.88
N PHE A 257 -14.44 2.96 -24.55
CA PHE A 257 -15.70 2.72 -23.84
C PHE A 257 -16.69 3.88 -24.04
N LEU A 258 -16.27 5.13 -23.80
CA LEU A 258 -17.11 6.31 -24.01
C LEU A 258 -17.47 6.53 -25.49
N ALA A 259 -16.60 6.16 -26.44
CA ALA A 259 -16.93 6.21 -27.85
C ALA A 259 -18.06 5.22 -28.20
N TYR A 260 -18.03 3.99 -27.68
CA TYR A 260 -19.16 3.06 -27.81
C TYR A 260 -20.40 3.56 -27.03
N ALA A 261 -20.25 4.22 -25.87
CA ALA A 261 -21.38 4.75 -25.11
C ALA A 261 -22.12 5.84 -25.89
N GLN A 262 -21.36 6.74 -26.53
CA GLN A 262 -21.90 7.77 -27.40
C GLN A 262 -22.56 7.18 -28.66
N LEU A 263 -21.95 6.13 -29.25
CA LEU A 263 -22.55 5.41 -30.37
C LEU A 263 -23.90 4.75 -29.96
N ALA A 264 -23.93 4.08 -28.80
CA ALA A 264 -25.13 3.44 -28.29
C ALA A 264 -26.25 4.45 -28.00
N TYR A 265 -25.92 5.57 -27.35
CA TYR A 265 -26.85 6.66 -27.09
C TYR A 265 -27.48 7.21 -28.38
N LEU A 266 -26.67 7.44 -29.42
CA LEU A 266 -27.14 8.00 -30.69
C LEU A 266 -27.95 7.00 -31.54
N VAL A 267 -27.70 5.69 -31.43
CA VAL A 267 -28.39 4.66 -32.22
C VAL A 267 -29.64 4.12 -31.51
N PHE A 268 -29.57 3.86 -30.20
CA PHE A 268 -30.61 3.14 -29.44
C PHE A 268 -31.37 4.04 -28.45
N GLY A 269 -30.84 5.19 -28.05
CA GLY A 269 -31.40 6.02 -26.97
C GLY A 269 -32.77 6.67 -27.26
N SER A 270 -33.32 6.49 -28.47
CA SER A 270 -34.69 6.86 -28.82
C SER A 270 -35.70 5.70 -28.77
N GLN A 271 -35.23 4.46 -28.57
CA GLN A 271 -36.04 3.24 -28.65
C GLN A 271 -35.89 2.32 -27.44
N ILE A 272 -34.78 2.38 -26.69
CA ILE A 272 -34.50 1.49 -25.56
C ILE A 272 -34.22 2.33 -24.31
N ASP A 273 -34.96 2.05 -23.23
CA ASP A 273 -34.86 2.77 -21.96
C ASP A 273 -33.45 2.65 -21.32
N ASP A 274 -32.82 1.47 -21.40
CA ASP A 274 -31.45 1.19 -20.95
C ASP A 274 -30.37 2.06 -21.66
N PHE A 275 -30.71 2.74 -22.76
CA PHE A 275 -29.84 3.69 -23.48
C PHE A 275 -30.41 5.12 -23.53
N SER A 276 -31.50 5.41 -22.80
CA SER A 276 -32.25 6.68 -22.88
C SER A 276 -31.46 7.91 -22.40
N THR A 277 -30.51 7.74 -21.48
CA THR A 277 -29.55 8.78 -21.08
C THR A 277 -28.12 8.33 -21.28
N PHE A 278 -27.21 9.28 -21.48
CA PHE A 278 -25.77 8.98 -21.63
C PHE A 278 -25.16 8.33 -20.37
N GLN A 279 -25.70 8.65 -19.18
CA GLN A 279 -25.29 8.02 -17.93
C GLN A 279 -25.74 6.57 -17.86
N ASP A 280 -26.99 6.28 -18.27
CA ASP A 280 -27.51 4.91 -18.27
C ASP A 280 -26.82 4.06 -19.34
N CYS A 281 -26.47 4.63 -20.50
CA CYS A 281 -25.62 3.97 -21.51
C CYS A 281 -24.30 3.43 -20.91
N ILE A 282 -23.64 4.22 -20.05
CA ILE A 282 -22.40 3.83 -19.38
C ILE A 282 -22.65 2.65 -18.44
N PHE A 283 -23.72 2.67 -17.65
CA PHE A 283 -24.07 1.57 -16.74
C PHE A 283 -24.49 0.30 -17.51
N THR A 284 -25.30 0.43 -18.55
CA THR A 284 -25.71 -0.67 -19.44
C THR A 284 -24.52 -1.33 -20.11
N GLN A 285 -23.48 -0.57 -20.50
CA GLN A 285 -22.24 -1.16 -20.99
C GLN A 285 -21.46 -1.96 -19.94
N PHE A 286 -21.42 -1.51 -18.68
CA PHE A 286 -20.87 -2.33 -17.61
C PHE A 286 -21.71 -3.59 -17.36
N ARG A 287 -23.04 -3.53 -17.46
CA ARG A 287 -23.94 -4.70 -17.38
C ARG A 287 -23.65 -5.70 -18.51
N ILE A 288 -23.48 -5.23 -19.75
CA ILE A 288 -23.08 -6.09 -20.90
C ILE A 288 -21.74 -6.80 -20.62
N ILE A 289 -20.74 -6.12 -20.06
CA ILE A 289 -19.44 -6.74 -19.69
C ILE A 289 -19.60 -7.81 -18.60
N LEU A 290 -20.55 -7.62 -17.67
CA LEU A 290 -20.90 -8.61 -16.64
C LEU A 290 -21.76 -9.77 -17.16
N GLY A 291 -22.27 -9.69 -18.40
CA GLY A 291 -23.14 -10.68 -19.02
C GLY A 291 -24.64 -10.49 -18.77
N ASP A 292 -25.06 -9.35 -18.21
CA ASP A 292 -26.46 -8.96 -18.03
C ASP A 292 -26.87 -7.99 -19.15
N PHE A 293 -27.63 -8.47 -20.14
CA PHE A 293 -28.07 -7.66 -21.29
C PHE A 293 -29.33 -8.22 -21.95
N ASN A 294 -30.24 -7.35 -22.38
CA ASN A 294 -31.39 -7.75 -23.20
C ASN A 294 -31.08 -7.57 -24.69
N PHE A 295 -30.51 -8.60 -25.33
CA PHE A 295 -30.17 -8.55 -26.75
C PHE A 295 -31.39 -8.41 -27.67
N THR A 296 -32.55 -8.93 -27.25
CA THR A 296 -33.78 -8.90 -28.06
C THR A 296 -34.22 -7.47 -28.37
N GLU A 297 -34.22 -6.58 -27.37
CA GLU A 297 -34.56 -5.16 -27.54
C GLU A 297 -33.56 -4.44 -28.45
N VAL A 298 -32.27 -4.82 -28.39
CA VAL A 298 -31.21 -4.25 -29.24
C VAL A 298 -31.34 -4.70 -30.71
N GLU A 299 -31.72 -5.96 -30.96
CA GLU A 299 -32.01 -6.45 -32.32
C GLU A 299 -33.31 -5.85 -32.87
N GLU A 300 -34.37 -5.72 -32.05
CA GLU A 300 -35.63 -5.13 -32.46
C GLU A 300 -35.50 -3.63 -32.80
N ALA A 301 -34.75 -2.86 -31.99
CA ALA A 301 -34.54 -1.43 -32.24
C ALA A 301 -33.73 -1.14 -33.51
N ASN A 302 -32.73 -1.97 -33.83
CA ASN A 302 -32.04 -1.91 -35.12
C ASN A 302 -31.43 -3.26 -35.52
N ARG A 303 -32.15 -3.97 -36.39
CA ARG A 303 -31.78 -5.33 -36.85
C ARG A 303 -30.42 -5.46 -37.56
N ILE A 304 -29.81 -4.35 -37.99
CA ILE A 304 -28.47 -4.34 -38.61
C ILE A 304 -27.43 -3.78 -37.63
N LEU A 305 -27.65 -2.57 -37.11
CA LEU A 305 -26.67 -1.91 -36.24
C LEU A 305 -26.62 -2.52 -34.83
N GLY A 306 -27.71 -3.08 -34.31
CA GLY A 306 -27.78 -3.75 -33.01
C GLY A 306 -26.80 -4.93 -32.91
N PRO A 307 -26.93 -5.96 -33.76
CA PRO A 307 -25.99 -7.09 -33.78
C PRO A 307 -24.54 -6.69 -34.07
N ILE A 308 -24.30 -5.72 -34.96
CA ILE A 308 -22.95 -5.21 -35.28
C ILE A 308 -22.34 -4.51 -34.06
N TYR A 309 -23.06 -3.58 -33.43
CA TYR A 309 -22.64 -2.90 -32.20
C TYR A 309 -22.32 -3.91 -31.11
N PHE A 310 -23.23 -4.85 -30.84
CA PHE A 310 -23.05 -5.83 -29.77
C PHE A 310 -21.84 -6.74 -30.02
N THR A 311 -21.72 -7.29 -31.22
CA THR A 311 -20.62 -8.21 -31.57
C THR A 311 -19.26 -7.49 -31.56
N THR A 312 -19.19 -6.26 -32.08
CA THR A 312 -17.94 -5.48 -32.05
C THR A 312 -17.59 -5.03 -30.62
N PHE A 313 -18.56 -4.55 -29.84
CA PHE A 313 -18.35 -4.19 -28.44
C PHE A 313 -17.82 -5.37 -27.62
N VAL A 314 -18.48 -6.54 -27.67
CA VAL A 314 -18.03 -7.75 -26.96
C VAL A 314 -16.65 -8.19 -27.45
N PHE A 315 -16.39 -8.16 -28.77
CA PHE A 315 -15.07 -8.51 -29.30
C PHE A 315 -13.95 -7.61 -28.76
N PHE A 316 -14.09 -6.28 -28.87
CA PHE A 316 -13.07 -5.33 -28.42
C PHE A 316 -12.95 -5.26 -26.89
N MET A 317 -14.06 -5.21 -26.15
CA MET A 317 -14.04 -5.08 -24.68
C MET A 317 -13.56 -6.35 -23.99
N PHE A 318 -14.07 -7.51 -24.39
CA PHE A 318 -13.76 -8.77 -23.72
C PHE A 318 -12.44 -9.37 -24.22
N PHE A 319 -12.26 -9.54 -25.52
CA PHE A 319 -11.09 -10.28 -26.04
C PHE A 319 -9.81 -9.44 -26.13
N ILE A 320 -9.91 -8.11 -26.30
CA ILE A 320 -8.74 -7.24 -26.39
C ILE A 320 -8.50 -6.57 -25.03
N LEU A 321 -9.45 -5.77 -24.54
CA LEU A 321 -9.21 -4.89 -23.40
C LEU A 321 -9.08 -5.64 -22.07
N LEU A 322 -9.96 -6.60 -21.76
CA LEU A 322 -9.86 -7.40 -20.53
C LEU A 322 -8.60 -8.29 -20.53
N ASN A 323 -8.26 -8.91 -21.65
CA ASN A 323 -7.03 -9.72 -21.77
C ASN A 323 -5.75 -8.87 -21.68
N MET A 324 -5.74 -7.64 -22.22
CA MET A 324 -4.62 -6.72 -22.07
C MET A 324 -4.43 -6.27 -20.61
N PHE A 325 -5.52 -6.02 -19.87
CA PHE A 325 -5.46 -5.75 -18.44
C PHE A 325 -4.84 -6.91 -17.64
N LEU A 326 -5.27 -8.15 -17.92
CA LEU A 326 -4.70 -9.35 -17.33
C LEU A 326 -3.21 -9.54 -17.69
N ALA A 327 -2.81 -9.21 -18.92
CA ALA A 327 -1.41 -9.29 -19.35
C ALA A 327 -0.50 -8.34 -18.55
N ILE A 328 -0.91 -7.08 -18.37
CA ILE A 328 -0.15 -6.08 -17.57
C ILE A 328 0.04 -6.56 -16.12
N ILE A 329 -1.01 -7.13 -15.52
CA ILE A 329 -0.94 -7.67 -14.15
C ILE A 329 -0.05 -8.92 -14.09
N SER A 330 -0.13 -9.80 -15.09
CA SER A 330 0.67 -11.04 -15.15
C SER A 330 2.16 -10.76 -15.32
N ASP A 331 2.51 -9.78 -16.16
CA ASP A 331 3.90 -9.37 -16.41
C ASP A 331 4.53 -8.75 -15.16
N THR A 332 3.87 -7.74 -14.58
CA THR A 332 4.31 -7.11 -13.31
C THR A 332 4.31 -8.08 -12.11
N TYR A 333 3.41 -9.06 -12.07
CA TYR A 333 3.46 -10.15 -11.08
C TYR A 333 4.71 -11.01 -11.25
N SER A 334 5.08 -11.31 -12.50
CA SER A 334 6.25 -12.10 -12.85
C SER A 334 7.55 -11.35 -12.54
N GLU A 335 7.62 -10.04 -12.84
CA GLU A 335 8.73 -9.16 -12.45
C GLU A 335 8.94 -9.14 -10.94
N VAL A 336 7.90 -8.85 -10.14
CA VAL A 336 8.01 -8.84 -8.66
C VAL A 336 8.40 -10.21 -8.10
N LYS A 337 7.97 -11.31 -8.75
CA LYS A 337 8.39 -12.66 -8.38
C LYS A 337 9.88 -12.91 -8.63
N LEU A 338 10.43 -12.36 -9.71
CA LEU A 338 11.86 -12.44 -10.05
C LEU A 338 12.70 -11.58 -9.10
N ASP A 339 12.32 -10.32 -8.86
CA ASP A 339 12.96 -9.43 -7.88
C ASP A 339 13.05 -10.09 -6.50
N MET A 340 11.94 -10.65 -6.01
CA MET A 340 11.90 -11.34 -4.73
C MET A 340 12.72 -12.63 -4.70
N ALA A 341 13.00 -13.26 -5.85
CA ALA A 341 13.91 -14.39 -5.95
C ALA A 341 15.37 -13.94 -5.94
N GLN A 342 15.70 -12.85 -6.65
CA GLN A 342 17.04 -12.24 -6.65
C GLN A 342 17.44 -11.74 -5.26
N GLN A 343 16.57 -10.98 -4.58
CA GLN A 343 16.81 -10.54 -3.19
C GLN A 343 17.05 -11.72 -2.23
N LYS A 344 16.43 -12.88 -2.48
CA LYS A 344 16.69 -14.09 -1.68
C LYS A 344 18.11 -14.61 -1.94
N ALA A 345 18.53 -14.70 -3.20
CA ALA A 345 19.87 -15.13 -3.57
C ALA A 345 20.96 -14.17 -3.06
N GLU A 346 20.73 -12.85 -3.12
CA GLU A 346 21.65 -11.84 -2.57
C GLU A 346 21.77 -11.93 -1.04
N MET A 347 20.66 -12.14 -0.32
CA MET A 347 20.72 -12.36 1.13
C MET A 347 21.47 -13.65 1.48
N GLU A 348 21.21 -14.76 0.77
CA GLU A 348 21.93 -16.03 0.98
C GLU A 348 23.44 -15.90 0.65
N LEU A 349 23.79 -15.17 -0.41
CA LEU A 349 25.18 -14.90 -0.80
C LEU A 349 25.88 -13.96 0.20
N SER A 350 25.20 -12.90 0.65
CA SER A 350 25.70 -11.97 1.69
C SER A 350 25.96 -12.70 3.00
N ASP A 351 25.06 -13.60 3.42
CA ASP A 351 25.26 -14.45 4.59
C ASP A 351 26.44 -15.40 4.44
N LEU A 352 26.64 -15.99 3.26
CA LEU A 352 27.80 -16.85 2.97
C LEU A 352 29.11 -16.05 2.97
N ILE A 353 29.13 -14.85 2.39
CA ILE A 353 30.29 -13.95 2.39
C ILE A 353 30.58 -13.46 3.81
N ARG A 354 29.56 -13.08 4.60
CA ARG A 354 29.71 -12.66 6.00
C ARG A 354 30.23 -13.80 6.89
N LYS A 355 29.73 -15.03 6.71
CA LYS A 355 30.25 -16.23 7.38
C LYS A 355 31.69 -16.53 6.95
N GLY A 356 32.00 -16.40 5.66
CA GLY A 356 33.35 -16.57 5.11
C GLY A 356 34.34 -15.54 5.65
N TYR A 357 33.98 -14.26 5.64
CA TYR A 357 34.78 -13.15 6.16
C TYR A 357 35.02 -13.28 7.66
N ASN A 358 33.99 -13.55 8.46
CA ASN A 358 34.16 -13.79 9.89
C ASN A 358 35.10 -14.97 10.16
N LYS A 359 34.96 -16.08 9.43
CA LYS A 359 35.82 -17.26 9.58
C LYS A 359 37.26 -17.00 9.10
N ALA A 360 37.45 -16.17 8.08
CA ALA A 360 38.76 -15.74 7.59
C ALA A 360 39.44 -14.75 8.55
N MET A 361 38.71 -13.78 9.10
CA MET A 361 39.20 -12.81 10.09
C MET A 361 39.68 -13.47 11.38
N ILE A 362 38.98 -14.52 11.84
CA ILE A 362 39.40 -15.36 12.96
C ILE A 362 40.68 -16.14 12.58
N LYS A 363 40.74 -16.77 11.39
CA LYS A 363 41.93 -17.50 10.94
C LYS A 363 43.16 -16.64 10.63
N LEU A 364 42.99 -15.34 10.34
CA LEU A 364 44.07 -14.40 10.00
C LEU A 364 44.55 -13.53 11.16
N LYS A 365 44.11 -13.79 12.41
CA LYS A 365 44.46 -13.00 13.62
C LYS A 365 44.15 -11.49 13.53
N LEU A 366 43.27 -11.07 12.63
CA LEU A 366 42.84 -9.66 12.52
C LEU A 366 41.70 -9.30 13.48
N LYS A 367 41.09 -10.32 14.11
CA LYS A 367 40.29 -10.18 15.32
C LYS A 367 41.00 -11.01 16.39
N LYS A 368 41.28 -10.42 17.56
CA LYS A 368 41.74 -11.21 18.72
C LYS A 368 40.70 -12.29 18.99
N THR A 369 41.17 -13.48 19.35
CA THR A 369 40.29 -14.51 19.88
C THR A 369 39.92 -14.16 21.32
N THR A 370 38.78 -14.68 21.80
CA THR A 370 38.42 -14.66 23.23
C THR A 370 39.60 -15.05 24.12
N VAL A 371 40.39 -16.03 23.67
CA VAL A 371 41.56 -16.59 24.36
C VAL A 371 42.75 -15.61 24.37
N ASP A 372 43.03 -14.93 23.25
CA ASP A 372 44.06 -13.87 23.22
C ASP A 372 43.71 -12.76 24.23
N ASP A 373 42.43 -12.35 24.28
CA ASP A 373 41.94 -11.34 25.22
C ASP A 373 41.98 -11.80 26.69
N ILE A 374 41.64 -13.06 26.99
CA ILE A 374 41.83 -13.70 28.31
C ILE A 374 43.32 -13.69 28.72
N SER A 375 44.21 -14.07 27.80
CA SER A 375 45.66 -14.13 28.07
C SER A 375 46.29 -12.76 28.34
N GLU A 376 45.70 -11.70 27.78
CA GLU A 376 46.14 -10.33 28.00
C GLU A 376 45.64 -9.78 29.34
N SER A 377 44.42 -10.13 29.76
CA SER A 377 43.90 -9.84 31.11
C SER A 377 44.75 -10.54 32.18
N LEU A 378 45.11 -11.82 31.98
CA LEU A 378 46.04 -12.58 32.84
C LEU A 378 47.47 -12.01 32.89
N ARG A 379 47.91 -11.30 31.85
CA ARG A 379 49.19 -10.58 31.88
C ARG A 379 49.15 -9.29 32.69
N GLN A 380 47.97 -8.75 32.95
CA GLN A 380 47.77 -7.55 33.77
C GLN A 380 47.39 -7.90 35.23
N GLY A 381 46.57 -8.94 35.44
CA GLY A 381 46.24 -9.51 36.75
C GLY A 381 47.14 -10.70 37.10
N GLY A 382 48.14 -10.48 37.96
CA GLY A 382 49.26 -11.39 38.20
C GLY A 382 48.91 -12.77 38.80
N GLY A 383 48.55 -13.73 37.95
CA GLY A 383 48.56 -15.17 38.24
C GLY A 383 47.35 -15.75 38.96
N LYS A 384 46.43 -14.92 39.46
CA LYS A 384 45.10 -15.32 39.95
C LYS A 384 44.09 -14.23 39.60
N LEU A 385 42.98 -14.61 38.97
CA LEU A 385 41.87 -13.72 38.61
C LEU A 385 40.56 -14.37 39.01
N ASN A 386 39.71 -13.61 39.70
CA ASN A 386 38.43 -14.08 40.20
C ASN A 386 37.37 -14.02 39.08
N PHE A 387 36.37 -14.93 39.10
CA PHE A 387 35.39 -15.11 38.02
C PHE A 387 34.74 -13.81 37.56
N ASP A 388 34.25 -13.02 38.51
CA ASP A 388 33.51 -11.77 38.23
C ASP A 388 34.41 -10.69 37.60
N GLU A 389 35.69 -10.65 37.95
CA GLU A 389 36.65 -9.67 37.41
C GLU A 389 37.01 -10.00 35.95
N LEU A 390 37.29 -11.28 35.66
CA LEU A 390 37.53 -11.73 34.29
C LEU A 390 36.27 -11.62 33.43
N ARG A 391 35.09 -11.96 33.97
CA ARG A 391 33.79 -11.80 33.31
C ARG A 391 33.52 -10.34 32.96
N GLN A 392 33.81 -9.41 33.88
CA GLN A 392 33.59 -7.97 33.65
C GLN A 392 34.51 -7.42 32.55
N ASP A 393 35.78 -7.83 32.50
CA ASP A 393 36.71 -7.40 31.45
C ASP A 393 36.36 -8.00 30.07
N LEU A 394 36.02 -9.29 29.99
CA LEU A 394 35.60 -9.93 28.73
C LEU A 394 34.28 -9.35 28.18
N LYS A 395 33.37 -8.98 29.08
CA LYS A 395 32.14 -8.26 28.73
C LYS A 395 32.43 -6.84 28.25
N GLY A 396 33.43 -6.17 28.84
CA GLY A 396 33.97 -4.89 28.37
C GLY A 396 34.62 -4.97 26.98
N LYS A 397 35.25 -6.10 26.65
CA LYS A 397 35.81 -6.42 25.32
C LYS A 397 34.76 -6.89 24.30
N GLY A 398 33.49 -7.02 24.71
CA GLY A 398 32.35 -7.25 23.83
C GLY A 398 31.94 -8.72 23.62
N HIS A 399 32.36 -9.62 24.50
CA HIS A 399 31.87 -11.01 24.53
C HIS A 399 30.55 -11.13 25.28
N THR A 400 29.72 -12.10 24.89
CA THR A 400 28.43 -12.35 25.54
C THR A 400 28.57 -13.27 26.74
N ASP A 401 27.77 -13.06 27.79
CA ASP A 401 27.82 -13.87 29.02
C ASP A 401 27.73 -15.38 28.75
N ALA A 402 26.92 -15.79 27.76
CA ALA A 402 26.77 -17.19 27.37
C ALA A 402 28.03 -17.79 26.71
N GLU A 403 28.86 -16.99 26.02
CA GLU A 403 30.15 -17.44 25.49
C GLU A 403 31.18 -17.61 26.61
N ILE A 404 31.13 -16.76 27.64
CA ILE A 404 32.02 -16.82 28.81
C ILE A 404 31.68 -18.04 29.67
N GLU A 405 30.39 -18.24 29.98
CA GLU A 405 29.89 -19.36 30.78
C GLU A 405 30.13 -20.73 30.10
N ALA A 406 30.02 -20.80 28.77
CA ALA A 406 30.35 -21.98 27.98
C ALA A 406 31.85 -22.33 27.95
N ILE A 407 32.74 -21.38 28.23
CA ILE A 407 34.19 -21.63 28.35
C ILE A 407 34.51 -22.19 29.73
N PHE A 408 34.00 -21.57 30.80
CA PHE A 408 34.19 -22.08 32.17
C PHE A 408 33.65 -23.50 32.30
N THR A 409 32.38 -23.75 31.97
CA THR A 409 31.77 -25.11 32.03
C THR A 409 32.47 -26.20 31.19
N LYS A 410 33.43 -25.85 30.33
CA LYS A 410 34.24 -26.80 29.55
C LYS A 410 35.60 -27.10 30.19
N TYR A 411 36.15 -26.20 31.00
CA TYR A 411 37.55 -26.25 31.46
C TYR A 411 37.74 -26.16 32.98
N ASP A 412 36.80 -25.54 33.69
CA ASP A 412 36.65 -25.58 35.16
C ASP A 412 36.02 -26.94 35.52
N GLN A 413 36.80 -27.81 36.16
CA GLN A 413 36.43 -29.21 36.44
C GLN A 413 36.04 -29.46 37.90
N ASP A 414 36.44 -28.61 38.84
CA ASP A 414 36.04 -28.69 40.25
C ASP A 414 34.88 -27.75 40.62
N GLY A 415 34.53 -26.80 39.73
CA GLY A 415 33.33 -25.98 39.80
C GLY A 415 33.43 -24.82 40.77
N ASP A 416 34.65 -24.41 41.15
CA ASP A 416 34.90 -23.34 42.12
C ASP A 416 34.89 -21.92 41.50
N GLN A 417 34.77 -21.83 40.17
CA GLN A 417 34.79 -20.61 39.36
C GLN A 417 36.17 -19.92 39.26
N GLU A 418 37.25 -20.51 39.79
CA GLU A 418 38.64 -20.07 39.68
C GLU A 418 39.46 -21.03 38.80
N LEU A 419 39.59 -20.75 37.50
CA LEU A 419 40.44 -21.55 36.59
C LEU A 419 41.88 -21.67 37.13
N THR A 420 42.24 -22.86 37.61
CA THR A 420 43.54 -23.11 38.22
C THR A 420 44.66 -23.12 37.17
N GLU A 421 45.91 -22.94 37.61
CA GLU A 421 47.08 -22.90 36.71
C GLU A 421 47.21 -24.18 35.85
N HIS A 422 46.72 -25.33 36.36
CA HIS A 422 46.70 -26.61 35.64
C HIS A 422 45.59 -26.69 34.57
N GLU A 423 44.38 -26.20 34.86
CA GLU A 423 43.27 -26.16 33.89
C GLU A 423 43.51 -25.13 32.79
N HIS A 424 44.09 -23.99 33.17
CA HIS A 424 44.57 -22.98 32.24
C HIS A 424 45.67 -23.54 31.31
N GLN A 425 46.59 -24.35 31.83
CA GLN A 425 47.59 -25.04 30.99
C GLN A 425 46.93 -26.04 30.04
N GLN A 426 45.94 -26.82 30.51
CA GLN A 426 45.18 -27.75 29.68
C GLN A 426 44.39 -27.04 28.55
N MET A 427 43.77 -25.89 28.84
CA MET A 427 43.09 -25.06 27.84
C MET A 427 44.07 -24.53 26.78
N ARG A 428 45.28 -24.14 27.18
CA ARG A 428 46.33 -23.68 26.26
C ARG A 428 46.85 -24.80 25.37
N ASP A 429 47.12 -25.98 25.93
CA ASP A 429 47.66 -27.13 25.20
C ASP A 429 46.64 -27.67 24.16
N ASP A 430 45.35 -27.69 24.49
CA ASP A 430 44.26 -28.03 23.55
C ASP A 430 44.21 -27.07 22.34
N LEU A 431 44.38 -25.77 22.58
CA LEU A 431 44.39 -24.73 21.54
C LEU A 431 45.67 -24.70 20.71
N GLU A 432 46.82 -25.00 21.32
CA GLU A 432 48.08 -25.16 20.60
C GLU A 432 48.01 -26.38 19.68
N LYS A 433 47.39 -27.48 20.13
CA LYS A 433 47.11 -28.67 19.32
C LYS A 433 46.13 -28.42 18.17
N GLU A 434 45.00 -27.75 18.41
CA GLU A 434 44.06 -27.37 17.34
C GLU A 434 44.72 -26.41 16.32
N ARG A 435 45.65 -25.57 16.79
CA ARG A 435 46.47 -24.72 15.93
C ARG A 435 47.50 -25.53 15.12
N GLU A 436 48.16 -26.52 15.71
CA GLU A 436 49.09 -27.41 15.00
C GLU A 436 48.38 -28.24 13.92
N ASP A 437 47.19 -28.78 14.21
CA ASP A 437 46.35 -29.45 13.20
C ASP A 437 46.02 -28.52 12.02
N LEU A 438 45.74 -27.24 12.29
CA LEU A 438 45.46 -26.22 11.27
C LEU A 438 46.70 -25.77 10.46
N ASP A 439 47.90 -25.73 11.07
CA ASP A 439 49.16 -25.44 10.36
C ASP A 439 49.72 -26.69 9.64
N LEU A 440 49.38 -27.91 10.07
CA LEU A 440 49.63 -29.17 9.35
C LEU A 440 48.80 -29.24 8.05
N ASP A 441 47.52 -28.89 8.11
CA ASP A 441 46.61 -28.82 6.95
C ASP A 441 47.06 -27.77 5.89
N ARG A 442 47.92 -26.83 6.31
CA ARG A 442 48.59 -25.83 5.46
C ARG A 442 49.90 -26.35 4.84
N SER A 443 50.48 -27.43 5.37
CA SER A 443 51.75 -28.01 4.91
C SER A 443 51.58 -29.13 3.87
N SER A 444 50.38 -29.68 3.73
CA SER A 444 50.05 -30.80 2.84
C SER A 444 49.86 -30.43 1.34
N LEU A 445 49.99 -29.15 0.99
CA LEU A 445 49.94 -28.68 -0.40
C LEU A 445 51.32 -28.84 -1.09
N PRO A 446 51.40 -29.48 -2.27
CA PRO A 446 52.69 -29.73 -2.94
C PRO A 446 53.44 -28.44 -3.29
N ARG A 447 54.70 -28.34 -2.87
CA ARG A 447 55.62 -27.27 -3.33
C ARG A 447 55.95 -27.45 -4.83
N PRO A 448 55.99 -26.37 -5.63
CA PRO A 448 56.55 -26.44 -6.98
C PRO A 448 58.06 -26.70 -6.92
N LEU A 449 58.53 -27.70 -7.66
CA LEU A 449 59.96 -27.95 -7.87
C LEU A 449 60.56 -26.86 -8.76
N SER A 450 61.44 -26.03 -8.20
CA SER A 450 62.22 -25.05 -8.96
C SER A 450 63.58 -25.64 -9.38
N SER A 451 63.68 -26.16 -10.60
CA SER A 451 64.97 -26.48 -11.24
C SER A 451 64.84 -26.76 -12.74
N ARG A 452 64.95 -25.72 -13.57
CA ARG A 452 65.54 -25.83 -14.92
C ARG A 452 66.00 -24.49 -15.47
N SER A 453 67.32 -24.39 -15.66
CA SER A 453 68.00 -23.37 -16.44
C SER A 453 67.81 -23.63 -17.94
N PHE A 454 67.64 -22.56 -18.73
CA PHE A 454 67.73 -22.56 -20.19
C PHE A 454 68.23 -21.18 -20.68
N PRO A 455 68.76 -21.04 -21.92
CA PRO A 455 69.93 -20.20 -22.16
C PRO A 455 69.61 -18.88 -22.89
N ARG A 456 70.63 -18.03 -23.00
CA ARG A 456 70.66 -16.88 -23.93
C ARG A 456 70.48 -17.36 -25.38
N SER A 457 69.64 -16.67 -26.14
CA SER A 457 69.71 -16.59 -27.61
C SER A 457 70.41 -15.29 -28.04
N LEU A 458 71.13 -15.37 -29.15
CA LEU A 458 71.77 -14.26 -29.88
C LEU A 458 70.84 -13.75 -31.00
N ASP A 459 71.27 -12.67 -31.67
CA ASP A 459 70.68 -11.98 -32.84
C ASP A 459 69.29 -11.33 -32.55
N ASP A 460 68.87 -10.17 -33.09
CA ASP A 460 69.47 -9.16 -33.99
C ASP A 460 68.66 -7.84 -33.82
N SER A 461 68.98 -6.65 -34.36
CA SER A 461 70.11 -6.13 -35.18
C SER A 461 70.17 -4.59 -35.10
N GLU A 462 71.38 -4.01 -34.99
CA GLU A 462 71.90 -2.75 -35.58
C GLU A 462 71.12 -1.39 -35.58
N GLU A 463 71.86 -0.34 -35.99
CA GLU A 463 71.52 1.09 -36.17
C GLU A 463 71.33 1.96 -34.90
N ASP A 464 71.84 3.20 -34.83
CA ASP A 464 73.17 3.76 -35.17
C ASP A 464 73.26 5.20 -34.56
N GLU A 465 74.46 5.80 -34.51
CA GLU A 465 74.74 7.26 -34.30
C GLU A 465 74.28 7.91 -32.95
N ASP A 466 74.96 8.90 -32.35
CA ASP A 466 76.37 9.32 -32.38
C ASP A 466 76.65 10.29 -31.19
N GLU A 467 77.94 10.48 -30.84
CA GLU A 467 78.53 11.68 -30.18
C GLU A 467 77.95 12.24 -28.82
N ASP A 468 78.68 12.96 -27.96
CA ASP A 468 80.13 13.14 -27.70
C ASP A 468 80.29 13.75 -26.28
N SER A 469 81.52 13.69 -25.75
CA SER A 469 82.09 14.56 -24.72
C SER A 469 81.63 14.37 -23.26
N GLY A 470 82.62 14.20 -22.39
CA GLY A 470 82.46 14.36 -20.95
C GLY A 470 83.35 15.47 -20.42
N HIS A 471 82.98 16.09 -19.29
CA HIS A 471 83.97 16.54 -18.32
C HIS A 471 83.41 16.69 -16.91
N SER A 472 84.26 16.41 -15.92
CA SER A 472 83.99 16.66 -14.51
C SER A 472 84.12 18.16 -14.16
N SER A 473 83.21 18.69 -13.35
CA SER A 473 83.52 19.81 -12.44
C SER A 473 82.58 19.90 -11.23
N ARG A 474 83.12 20.37 -10.09
CA ARG A 474 82.41 20.59 -8.82
C ARG A 474 81.84 22.02 -8.74
N ARG A 475 80.59 22.21 -8.26
CA ARG A 475 80.27 23.12 -7.11
C ARG A 475 78.77 23.21 -6.74
N ARG A 476 78.48 22.79 -5.50
CA ARG A 476 77.80 23.56 -4.42
C ARG A 476 76.55 24.41 -4.76
N GLY A 477 75.36 23.81 -4.50
CA GLY A 477 74.34 24.42 -3.64
C GLY A 477 73.14 25.15 -4.27
N SER A 478 71.97 24.51 -4.20
CA SER A 478 70.70 25.16 -3.79
C SER A 478 69.66 24.08 -3.42
N SER A 479 68.75 24.39 -2.51
CA SER A 479 67.66 23.49 -2.09
C SER A 479 66.53 23.46 -3.13
N SER A 480 66.19 22.28 -3.63
CA SER A 480 64.91 22.03 -4.31
C SER A 480 64.26 20.78 -3.73
N SER A 481 62.98 20.88 -3.40
CA SER A 481 62.18 19.75 -2.92
C SER A 481 61.78 18.85 -4.09
N GLY A 482 62.71 18.00 -4.51
CA GLY A 482 62.48 16.91 -5.46
C GLY A 482 62.83 15.58 -4.82
N VAL A 483 61.94 14.59 -4.96
CA VAL A 483 62.24 13.19 -4.62
C VAL A 483 63.45 12.77 -5.45
N SER A 484 64.47 12.17 -4.82
CA SER A 484 65.66 11.75 -5.56
C SER A 484 65.31 10.65 -6.57
N TYR A 485 66.05 10.60 -7.68
CA TYR A 485 65.82 9.59 -8.72
C TYR A 485 65.95 8.15 -8.16
N GLU A 486 66.79 7.95 -7.15
CA GLU A 486 66.92 6.68 -6.43
C GLU A 486 65.68 6.34 -5.59
N GLU A 487 65.12 7.31 -4.84
CA GLU A 487 63.86 7.12 -4.11
C GLU A 487 62.69 6.84 -5.07
N PHE A 488 62.63 7.53 -6.22
CA PHE A 488 61.63 7.28 -7.26
C PHE A 488 61.75 5.86 -7.82
N GLN A 489 62.97 5.39 -8.15
CA GLN A 489 63.18 4.00 -8.58
C GLN A 489 62.83 2.96 -7.49
N VAL A 490 63.11 3.25 -6.21
CA VAL A 490 62.72 2.37 -5.09
C VAL A 490 61.20 2.31 -4.94
N LEU A 491 60.50 3.43 -5.14
CA LEU A 491 59.05 3.48 -5.15
C LEU A 491 58.47 2.70 -6.34
N MET A 492 59.01 2.90 -7.54
CA MET A 492 58.62 2.18 -8.76
C MET A 492 58.80 0.67 -8.61
N ARG A 493 59.94 0.21 -8.07
CA ARG A 493 60.20 -1.20 -7.71
C ARG A 493 59.36 -1.72 -6.54
N ARG A 494 58.66 -0.87 -5.78
CA ARG A 494 57.64 -1.29 -4.79
C ARG A 494 56.27 -1.41 -5.44
N VAL A 495 55.90 -0.45 -6.29
CA VAL A 495 54.63 -0.47 -7.06
C VAL A 495 54.59 -1.70 -7.98
N ASP A 496 55.64 -1.98 -8.74
CA ASP A 496 55.72 -3.13 -9.64
C ASP A 496 55.57 -4.49 -8.90
N ARG A 497 56.21 -4.63 -7.73
CA ARG A 497 55.99 -5.81 -6.85
C ARG A 497 54.57 -5.87 -6.28
N MET A 498 53.96 -4.73 -6.01
CA MET A 498 52.57 -4.66 -5.55
C MET A 498 51.61 -5.05 -6.67
N GLU A 499 51.83 -4.56 -7.89
CA GLU A 499 51.08 -4.91 -9.10
C GLU A 499 51.15 -6.42 -9.41
N HIS A 500 52.34 -7.03 -9.36
CA HIS A 500 52.51 -8.48 -9.48
C HIS A 500 51.74 -9.27 -8.40
N SER A 501 51.72 -8.78 -7.14
CA SER A 501 50.95 -9.43 -6.07
C SER A 501 49.44 -9.26 -6.22
N ILE A 502 48.98 -8.11 -6.70
CA ILE A 502 47.57 -7.85 -7.04
C ILE A 502 47.15 -8.75 -8.20
N GLY A 503 47.95 -8.87 -9.26
CA GLY A 503 47.69 -9.78 -10.38
C GLY A 503 47.55 -11.24 -9.94
N SER A 504 48.39 -11.69 -8.99
CA SER A 504 48.26 -13.03 -8.39
C SER A 504 46.98 -13.21 -7.57
N ILE A 505 46.49 -12.16 -6.91
CA ILE A 505 45.22 -12.17 -6.15
C ILE A 505 44.03 -12.20 -7.12
N VAL A 506 44.02 -11.36 -8.16
CA VAL A 506 42.97 -11.32 -9.19
C VAL A 506 42.83 -12.70 -9.87
N SER A 507 43.94 -13.28 -10.32
CA SER A 507 43.95 -14.63 -10.93
C SER A 507 43.37 -15.72 -10.00
N LYS A 508 43.57 -15.61 -8.68
CA LYS A 508 42.96 -16.52 -7.69
C LYS A 508 41.47 -16.27 -7.50
N ILE A 509 41.00 -15.02 -7.58
CA ILE A 509 39.59 -14.67 -7.52
C ILE A 509 38.86 -15.25 -8.74
N ASP A 510 39.41 -15.08 -9.95
CA ASP A 510 38.85 -15.65 -11.18
C ASP A 510 38.75 -17.19 -11.10
N ALA A 511 39.80 -17.85 -10.60
CA ALA A 511 39.80 -19.30 -10.39
C ALA A 511 38.73 -19.78 -9.37
N VAL A 512 38.37 -18.94 -8.38
CA VAL A 512 37.29 -19.22 -7.42
C VAL A 512 35.91 -19.01 -8.06
N ILE A 513 35.74 -17.96 -8.86
CA ILE A 513 34.50 -17.68 -9.60
C ILE A 513 34.18 -18.82 -10.57
N VAL A 514 35.16 -19.26 -11.37
CA VAL A 514 35.00 -20.40 -12.30
C VAL A 514 34.63 -21.69 -11.57
N LYS A 515 35.18 -21.94 -10.37
CA LYS A 515 34.80 -23.10 -9.54
C LYS A 515 33.38 -22.97 -8.96
N LEU A 516 32.94 -21.77 -8.60
CA LEU A 516 31.57 -21.52 -8.14
C LEU A 516 30.56 -21.79 -9.25
N GLU A 517 30.77 -21.26 -10.46
CA GLU A 517 29.91 -21.55 -11.62
C GLU A 517 29.83 -23.05 -11.93
N ALA A 518 30.98 -23.74 -11.90
CA ALA A 518 31.03 -25.19 -12.15
C ALA A 518 30.24 -25.98 -11.09
N MET A 519 30.34 -25.59 -9.83
CA MET A 519 29.59 -26.20 -8.72
C MET A 519 28.08 -25.90 -8.82
N GLU A 520 27.69 -24.71 -9.27
CA GLU A 520 26.30 -24.33 -9.45
C GLU A 520 25.65 -25.07 -10.62
N ARG A 521 26.34 -25.18 -11.77
CA ARG A 521 25.92 -26.04 -12.89
C ARG A 521 25.79 -27.51 -12.47
N ALA A 522 26.67 -27.99 -11.58
CA ALA A 522 26.56 -29.34 -11.03
C ALA A 522 25.35 -29.52 -10.07
N LYS A 523 25.00 -28.50 -9.26
CA LYS A 523 23.78 -28.50 -8.44
C LYS A 523 22.52 -28.48 -9.29
N LEU A 524 22.47 -27.66 -10.34
CA LEU A 524 21.36 -27.64 -11.32
C LEU A 524 21.13 -29.02 -11.94
N LYS A 525 22.19 -29.64 -12.50
CA LYS A 525 22.10 -31.00 -13.04
C LYS A 525 21.61 -32.04 -12.02
N ARG A 526 22.00 -31.94 -10.74
CA ARG A 526 21.48 -32.84 -9.69
C ARG A 526 19.99 -32.61 -9.41
N ARG A 527 19.51 -31.36 -9.45
CA ARG A 527 18.07 -31.04 -9.29
C ARG A 527 17.25 -31.55 -10.48
N ASP A 528 17.76 -31.43 -11.71
CA ASP A 528 17.09 -31.98 -12.90
C ASP A 528 17.00 -33.51 -12.88
N VAL A 529 18.04 -34.20 -12.37
CA VAL A 529 18.02 -35.67 -12.22
C VAL A 529 17.03 -36.10 -11.13
N LEU A 530 17.00 -35.40 -9.99
CA LEU A 530 16.00 -35.63 -8.92
C LEU A 530 14.57 -35.35 -9.39
N GLY A 531 14.36 -34.31 -10.20
CA GLY A 531 13.07 -33.97 -10.80
C GLY A 531 12.62 -34.88 -11.97
N ARG A 532 13.42 -35.89 -12.32
CA ARG A 532 13.03 -37.00 -13.24
C ARG A 532 12.89 -38.35 -12.51
N LEU A 533 13.17 -38.38 -11.22
CA LEU A 533 13.06 -39.57 -10.34
C LEU A 533 11.86 -39.46 -9.37
N LEU A 534 11.20 -38.30 -9.35
CA LEU A 534 9.86 -38.05 -8.83
C LEU A 534 8.89 -37.89 -10.00
#